data_AF-A0A401YMP5-F1
#
_entry.id   AF-A0A401YMP5-F1
#
_cell.length_a   1.000
_cell.length_b   1.000
_cell.length_c   1.000
_cell.angle_alpha   90.00
_cell.angle_beta   90.00
_cell.angle_gamma   90.00
#
_symmetry.space_group_name_H-M   'P 1'
#
loop_
_entity.id
_entity.type
_entity.pdbx_description
1 polymer ?
#
loop_
_entity_poly.entity_id
_entity_poly.type
_entity_poly.pdbx_seq_one_letter_code
_entity_poly.pdbx_strand_id
1 'polypeptide(L)'
;MRITVLAVPHCPNLPVVRQRIAAALDGRAVEVDVVEVRDETEAVRRGMTGSPTVLIDGIDPFAVPGAMPSLSCRLYRDTDGRPEGAPNVRALRGALAGPPGGRSRAAREQGHPDQGVSEPTGRDGRGRRAPAEGGRRATKPPLTDGRTRPP
;
A
#
# COMPACT_ATOMS: atom_id res chain seq x y z
N MET A 1 -18.29 -3.90 -16.66
CA MET A 1 -17.43 -4.10 -15.48
C MET A 1 -16.26 -4.94 -15.93
N ARG A 2 -15.04 -4.47 -15.70
CA ARG A 2 -13.79 -5.15 -16.01
C ARG A 2 -13.00 -5.32 -14.73
N ILE A 3 -12.42 -6.49 -14.53
CA ILE A 3 -11.54 -6.75 -13.39
C ILE A 3 -10.11 -6.89 -13.92
N THR A 4 -9.18 -6.17 -13.33
CA THR A 4 -7.75 -6.30 -13.64
C THR A 4 -6.98 -6.66 -12.38
N VAL A 5 -6.16 -7.69 -12.45
CA VAL A 5 -5.25 -8.09 -11.38
C VAL A 5 -3.84 -7.68 -11.77
N LEU A 6 -3.27 -6.74 -11.03
CA LEU A 6 -1.87 -6.36 -11.16
C LEU A 6 -1.02 -7.28 -10.29
N ALA A 7 -0.06 -8.00 -10.89
CA ALA A 7 0.81 -8.90 -10.16
C ALA A 7 2.25 -8.81 -10.63
N VAL A 8 3.20 -9.05 -9.75
CA VAL A 8 4.60 -9.24 -10.15
C VAL A 8 4.80 -10.61 -10.81
N PRO A 9 5.87 -10.80 -11.59
CA PRO A 9 6.25 -12.13 -12.07
C PRO A 9 6.31 -13.13 -10.91
N HIS A 10 5.78 -14.32 -11.13
CA HIS A 10 5.77 -15.41 -10.15
C HIS A 10 5.11 -15.07 -8.80
N CYS A 11 4.15 -14.14 -8.76
CA CYS A 11 3.41 -13.84 -7.54
C CYS A 11 2.73 -15.09 -6.96
N PRO A 12 3.06 -15.52 -5.73
CA PRO A 12 2.51 -16.75 -5.13
C PRO A 12 1.02 -16.63 -4.81
N ASN A 13 0.52 -15.41 -4.62
CA ASN A 13 -0.86 -15.15 -4.26
C ASN A 13 -1.79 -14.95 -5.48
N LEU A 14 -1.24 -14.93 -6.70
CA LEU A 14 -2.04 -14.76 -7.92
C LEU A 14 -3.09 -15.87 -8.12
N PRO A 15 -2.79 -17.17 -7.94
CA PRO A 15 -3.79 -18.22 -8.06
C PRO A 15 -4.94 -18.06 -7.04
N VAL A 16 -4.58 -17.67 -5.80
CA VAL A 16 -5.54 -17.48 -4.71
C VAL A 16 -6.49 -16.33 -5.01
N VAL A 17 -5.97 -15.17 -5.44
CA VAL A 17 -6.84 -14.03 -5.76
C VAL A 17 -7.76 -14.34 -6.96
N ARG A 18 -7.28 -15.06 -7.98
CA ARG A 18 -8.11 -15.47 -9.13
C ARG A 18 -9.23 -16.41 -8.70
N GLN A 19 -8.95 -17.38 -7.85
CA GLN A 19 -9.96 -18.29 -7.31
C GLN A 19 -11.03 -17.52 -6.52
N ARG A 20 -10.60 -16.57 -5.68
CA ARG A 20 -11.52 -15.77 -4.85
C ARG A 20 -12.35 -14.80 -5.68
N ILE A 21 -11.79 -14.22 -6.75
CA ILE A 21 -12.54 -13.41 -7.72
C ILE A 21 -13.61 -14.27 -8.41
N ALA A 22 -13.26 -15.47 -8.89
CA ALA A 22 -14.22 -16.37 -9.52
C ALA A 22 -15.37 -16.75 -8.57
N ALA A 23 -15.06 -17.05 -7.30
CA ALA A 23 -16.06 -17.32 -6.27
C ALA A 23 -16.92 -16.10 -5.90
N ALA A 24 -16.36 -14.89 -6.03
CA ALA A 24 -17.08 -13.64 -5.80
C ALA A 24 -17.99 -13.25 -6.97
N LEU A 25 -17.64 -13.65 -8.19
CA LEU A 25 -18.44 -13.43 -9.40
C LEU A 25 -19.68 -14.32 -9.46
N ASP A 26 -19.67 -15.47 -8.78
CA ASP A 26 -20.85 -16.34 -8.63
C ASP A 26 -21.53 -16.69 -9.96
N GLY A 27 -20.73 -17.04 -10.98
CA GLY A 27 -21.21 -17.41 -12.31
C GLY A 27 -21.43 -16.23 -13.27
N ARG A 28 -21.21 -14.98 -12.85
CA ARG A 28 -21.26 -13.81 -13.76
C ARG A 28 -20.13 -13.88 -14.78
N ALA A 29 -20.48 -13.75 -16.05
CA ALA A 29 -19.50 -13.59 -17.14
C ALA A 29 -18.88 -12.19 -17.10
N VAL A 30 -17.72 -12.07 -16.45
CA VAL A 30 -16.95 -10.84 -16.33
C VAL A 30 -15.51 -11.12 -16.74
N GLU A 31 -14.95 -10.27 -17.58
CA GLU A 31 -13.56 -10.37 -17.99
C GLU A 31 -12.63 -10.06 -16.82
N VAL A 32 -11.70 -10.99 -16.56
CA VAL A 32 -10.65 -10.86 -15.54
C VAL A 32 -9.30 -10.92 -16.24
N ASP A 33 -8.68 -9.76 -16.40
CA ASP A 33 -7.34 -9.63 -16.96
C ASP A 33 -6.29 -9.73 -15.87
N VAL A 34 -5.17 -10.37 -16.19
CA VAL A 34 -3.96 -10.33 -15.36
C VAL A 34 -2.91 -9.52 -16.09
N VAL A 35 -2.39 -8.51 -15.42
CA VAL A 35 -1.31 -7.67 -15.93
C VAL A 35 -0.09 -7.89 -15.05
N GLU A 36 0.99 -8.33 -15.69
CA GLU A 36 2.27 -8.44 -15.02
C GLU A 36 2.94 -7.07 -14.92
N VAL A 37 3.42 -6.73 -13.72
CA VAL A 37 4.10 -5.47 -13.40
C VAL A 37 5.53 -5.81 -13.00
N ARG A 38 6.50 -5.36 -13.81
CA ARG A 38 7.89 -5.80 -13.69
C ARG A 38 8.81 -4.82 -12.96
N ASP A 39 8.42 -3.55 -12.93
CA ASP A 39 9.23 -2.47 -12.35
C ASP A 39 8.38 -1.44 -11.59
N GLU A 40 9.04 -0.64 -10.77
CA GLU A 40 8.39 0.39 -9.94
C GLU A 40 7.71 1.47 -10.80
N THR A 41 8.22 1.75 -12.00
CA THR A 41 7.61 2.74 -12.90
C THR A 41 6.25 2.25 -13.38
N GLU A 42 6.14 0.96 -13.74
CA GLU A 42 4.85 0.34 -14.03
C GLU A 42 3.92 0.34 -12.81
N ALA A 43 4.45 0.05 -11.63
CA ALA A 43 3.66 0.07 -10.40
C ALA A 43 3.07 1.47 -10.13
N VAL A 44 3.86 2.53 -10.29
CA VAL A 44 3.41 3.92 -10.17
C VAL A 44 2.36 4.25 -11.23
N ARG A 45 2.63 3.94 -12.51
CA ARG A 45 1.70 4.24 -13.62
C ARG A 45 0.34 3.57 -13.43
N ARG A 46 0.31 2.38 -12.83
CA ARG A 46 -0.89 1.57 -12.65
C ARG A 46 -1.50 1.71 -11.25
N GLY A 47 -0.89 2.48 -10.35
CA GLY A 47 -1.33 2.63 -8.96
C GLY A 47 -1.22 1.35 -8.13
N MET A 48 -0.31 0.44 -8.46
CA MET A 48 -0.10 -0.81 -7.75
C MET A 48 0.61 -0.56 -6.42
N THR A 49 -0.10 -0.74 -5.31
CA THR A 49 0.43 -0.59 -3.93
C THR A 49 0.98 -1.90 -3.35
N GLY A 50 1.03 -2.95 -4.18
CA GLY A 50 1.61 -4.25 -3.87
C GLY A 50 0.98 -5.38 -4.68
N SER A 51 1.63 -6.54 -4.73
CA SER A 51 1.15 -7.71 -5.43
C SER A 51 0.36 -8.68 -4.55
N PRO A 52 -0.78 -9.20 -5.00
CA PRO A 52 -1.59 -8.71 -6.12
C PRO A 52 -2.37 -7.45 -5.72
N THR A 53 -2.67 -6.58 -6.70
CA THR A 53 -3.68 -5.51 -6.55
C THR A 53 -4.85 -5.82 -7.48
N VAL A 54 -6.09 -5.72 -6.96
CA VAL A 54 -7.31 -5.94 -7.74
C VAL A 54 -7.91 -4.59 -8.09
N LEU A 55 -8.12 -4.34 -9.37
CA LEU A 55 -8.79 -3.15 -9.89
C LEU A 55 -10.17 -3.55 -10.45
N ILE A 56 -11.20 -2.83 -10.05
CA ILE A 56 -12.55 -2.92 -10.63
C ILE A 56 -12.78 -1.65 -11.42
N ASP A 57 -12.98 -1.79 -12.73
CA ASP A 57 -13.11 -0.67 -13.67
C ASP A 57 -11.96 0.36 -13.52
N GLY A 58 -10.75 -0.13 -13.24
CA GLY A 58 -9.53 0.66 -13.06
C GLY A 58 -9.31 1.24 -11.66
N ILE A 59 -10.20 0.98 -10.70
CA ILE A 59 -10.11 1.52 -9.33
C ILE A 59 -9.78 0.38 -8.35
N ASP A 60 -8.81 0.58 -7.45
CA ASP A 60 -8.52 -0.34 -6.32
C ASP A 60 -9.56 -0.10 -5.20
N PRO A 61 -10.53 -1.01 -4.98
CA PRO A 61 -11.53 -0.85 -3.92
C PRO A 61 -10.94 -1.06 -2.52
N PHE A 62 -9.71 -1.56 -2.42
CA PHE A 62 -9.02 -1.83 -1.16
C PHE A 62 -7.94 -0.79 -0.86
N ALA A 63 -7.82 0.28 -1.67
CA ALA A 63 -6.75 1.25 -1.56
C ALA A 63 -6.67 1.84 -0.14
N VAL A 64 -5.46 1.88 0.41
CA VAL A 64 -5.20 2.53 1.70
C VAL A 64 -4.69 3.95 1.41
N PRO A 65 -5.29 5.00 2.00
CA PRO A 65 -4.82 6.37 1.82
C PRO A 65 -3.34 6.50 2.19
N GLY A 66 -2.54 7.12 1.30
CA GLY A 66 -1.12 7.30 1.49
C GLY A 66 -0.25 6.06 1.24
N ALA A 67 -0.83 4.94 0.80
CA ALA A 67 -0.03 3.79 0.37
C ALA A 67 0.79 4.15 -0.87
N MET A 68 2.09 3.89 -0.79
CA MET A 68 3.00 4.11 -1.91
C MET A 68 2.94 2.96 -2.91
N PRO A 69 3.16 3.22 -4.21
CA PRO A 69 3.33 2.17 -5.19
C PRO A 69 4.46 1.21 -4.80
N SER A 70 4.24 -0.10 -4.96
CA SER A 70 5.20 -1.13 -4.56
C SER A 70 5.06 -2.41 -5.37
N LEU A 71 6.19 -3.08 -5.61
CA LEU A 71 6.26 -4.45 -6.15
C LEU A 71 6.16 -5.52 -5.06
N SER A 72 6.19 -5.13 -3.78
CA SER A 72 6.14 -6.05 -2.65
C SER A 72 4.77 -6.71 -2.50
N CYS A 73 4.68 -7.79 -1.72
CA CYS A 73 3.40 -8.43 -1.43
C CYS A 73 2.45 -7.47 -0.68
N ARG A 74 1.21 -7.37 -1.16
CA ARG A 74 0.15 -6.62 -0.48
C ARG A 74 -0.54 -7.52 0.53
N LEU A 75 -0.71 -7.02 1.74
CA LEU A 75 -1.43 -7.72 2.80
C LEU A 75 -2.85 -7.18 2.93
N TYR A 76 -3.80 -8.09 2.91
CA TYR A 76 -5.22 -7.87 3.10
C TYR A 76 -5.59 -8.38 4.49
N ARG A 77 -6.57 -7.74 5.14
CA ARG A 77 -7.08 -8.24 6.42
C ARG A 77 -8.32 -9.07 6.17
N ASP A 78 -8.33 -10.29 6.68
CA ASP A 78 -9.54 -11.09 6.73
C ASP A 78 -10.49 -10.62 7.84
N THR A 79 -11.67 -11.25 7.95
CA THR A 79 -12.70 -10.97 8.96
C THR A 79 -12.20 -11.06 10.40
N ASP A 80 -11.24 -11.95 10.67
CA ASP A 80 -10.56 -12.07 11.97
C ASP A 80 -9.37 -11.10 12.15
N GLY A 81 -9.17 -10.18 11.20
CA GLY A 81 -8.06 -9.22 11.20
C GLY A 81 -6.69 -9.80 10.83
N ARG A 82 -6.64 -11.10 10.49
CA ARG A 82 -5.42 -11.81 10.09
C ARG A 82 -4.91 -11.30 8.73
N PRO A 83 -3.59 -11.10 8.56
CA PRO A 83 -3.01 -10.68 7.29
C PRO A 83 -2.99 -11.86 6.31
N GLU A 84 -3.45 -11.61 5.09
CA GLU A 84 -3.46 -12.56 3.98
C GLU A 84 -2.91 -11.93 2.70
N GLY A 85 -2.37 -12.75 1.81
CA GLY A 85 -1.83 -12.31 0.53
C GLY A 85 -2.87 -11.99 -0.56
N ALA A 86 -4.16 -12.11 -0.26
CA ALA A 86 -5.25 -11.83 -1.20
C ALA A 86 -6.50 -11.33 -0.46
N PRO A 87 -7.35 -10.50 -1.09
CA PRO A 87 -8.63 -10.12 -0.52
C PRO A 87 -9.53 -11.34 -0.36
N ASN A 88 -10.31 -11.42 0.72
CA ASN A 88 -11.27 -12.51 0.92
C ASN A 88 -12.49 -12.37 -0.03
N VAL A 89 -13.24 -13.46 -0.19
CA VAL A 89 -14.40 -13.52 -1.11
C VAL A 89 -15.49 -12.52 -0.71
N ARG A 90 -15.73 -12.32 0.59
CA ARG A 90 -16.77 -11.40 1.09
C ARG A 90 -16.47 -9.94 0.72
N ALA A 91 -15.21 -9.52 0.88
CA ALA A 91 -14.73 -8.20 0.55
C ALA A 91 -14.78 -7.96 -0.97
N LEU A 92 -14.41 -8.97 -1.76
CA LEU A 92 -14.57 -8.94 -3.22
C LEU A 92 -16.04 -8.82 -3.62
N ARG A 93 -16.95 -9.60 -3.03
CA ARG A 93 -18.40 -9.48 -3.29
C ARG A 93 -18.93 -8.08 -2.97
N GLY A 94 -18.53 -7.51 -1.83
CA GLY A 94 -18.90 -6.14 -1.47
C GLY A 94 -18.42 -5.11 -2.50
N ALA A 95 -17.16 -5.23 -2.94
CA ALA A 95 -16.60 -4.35 -3.95
C ALA A 95 -17.27 -4.50 -5.34
N LEU A 96 -17.71 -5.71 -5.68
CA LEU A 96 -18.39 -6.03 -6.95
C LEU A 96 -19.90 -5.69 -6.95
N ALA A 97 -20.48 -5.44 -5.77
CA ALA A 97 -21.89 -5.09 -5.59
C ALA A 97 -22.13 -3.57 -5.46
N GLY A 98 -21.08 -2.79 -5.18
CA GLY A 98 -21.16 -1.33 -5.11
C GLY A 98 -21.33 -0.69 -6.49
N PRO A 99 -21.94 0.50 -6.59
CA PRO A 99 -22.04 1.21 -7.86
C PRO A 99 -20.65 1.60 -8.39
N PRO A 100 -20.42 1.54 -9.72
CA PRO A 100 -19.22 2.09 -10.32
C PRO A 100 -19.31 3.62 -10.27
N GLY A 101 -18.89 4.24 -9.16
CA GLY A 101 -19.25 5.64 -8.95
C GLY A 101 -18.65 6.28 -7.70
N GLY A 102 -17.33 6.43 -7.70
CA GLY A 102 -16.64 7.30 -6.77
C GLY A 102 -15.30 7.67 -7.35
N ARG A 103 -15.29 8.58 -8.34
CA ARG A 103 -14.09 9.28 -8.79
C ARG A 103 -13.26 9.61 -7.55
N SER A 104 -11.97 9.30 -7.61
CA SER A 104 -10.99 9.71 -6.62
C SER A 104 -11.40 11.07 -6.05
N ARG A 105 -11.74 11.14 -4.77
CA ARG A 105 -11.73 12.42 -4.05
C ARG A 105 -10.27 12.78 -3.80
N ALA A 106 -9.51 12.89 -4.88
CA ALA A 106 -8.24 13.58 -4.97
C ALA A 106 -8.53 14.80 -5.85
N ALA A 107 -8.20 15.98 -5.34
CA ALA A 107 -8.56 17.31 -5.86
C ALA A 107 -9.97 17.83 -5.49
N ARG A 108 -10.15 18.15 -4.21
CA ARG A 108 -10.72 19.46 -3.78
C ARG A 108 -10.15 19.85 -2.41
N GLU A 109 -8.89 20.28 -2.40
CA GLU A 109 -8.54 21.46 -1.61
C GLU A 109 -8.42 22.60 -2.62
N GLN A 110 -9.49 23.37 -2.68
CA GLN A 110 -9.62 24.59 -3.47
C GLN A 110 -9.10 25.74 -2.61
N GLY A 111 -8.32 26.60 -3.26
CA GLY A 111 -7.42 27.55 -2.64
C GLY A 111 -8.04 28.54 -1.65
N HIS A 112 -7.19 28.97 -0.73
CA HIS A 112 -7.32 30.24 -0.02
C HIS A 112 -6.79 31.38 -0.91
N PRO A 113 -7.53 32.49 -1.08
CA PRO A 113 -6.99 33.67 -1.73
C PRO A 113 -6.15 34.51 -0.75
N ASP A 114 -4.95 34.83 -1.22
CA ASP A 114 -4.21 36.09 -1.15
C ASP A 114 -4.72 37.22 -0.24
N GLN A 115 -3.88 37.65 0.71
CA GLN A 115 -3.59 39.08 0.94
C GLN A 115 -2.19 39.26 1.57
N GLY A 116 -1.30 39.94 0.85
CA GLY A 116 -0.42 40.96 1.44
C GLY A 116 1.07 40.63 1.62
N VAL A 117 1.85 40.80 0.55
CA VAL A 117 3.30 41.09 0.63
C VAL A 117 3.53 42.47 1.28
N SER A 118 4.53 42.57 2.16
CA SER A 118 5.60 43.60 2.12
C SER A 118 6.65 43.38 3.22
N GLU A 119 7.73 42.71 2.82
CA GLU A 119 9.17 42.98 3.02
C GLU A 119 9.82 43.47 4.37
N PRO A 120 11.14 43.25 4.51
CA PRO A 120 11.83 42.97 5.77
C PRO A 120 12.59 44.18 6.31
N THR A 121 12.87 44.22 7.62
CA THR A 121 14.07 44.86 8.22
C THR A 121 14.17 44.48 9.70
N GLY A 122 15.38 44.16 10.17
CA GLY A 122 15.74 44.33 11.59
C GLY A 122 16.51 43.17 12.22
N ARG A 123 17.83 43.28 12.22
CA ARG A 123 18.73 42.61 13.18
C ARG A 123 18.20 42.78 14.60
N ASP A 124 18.26 41.74 15.43
CA ASP A 124 19.12 41.72 16.63
C ASP A 124 18.93 40.44 17.46
N GLY A 125 20.01 40.02 18.14
CA GLY A 125 19.86 39.40 19.46
C GLY A 125 20.10 37.90 19.60
N ARG A 126 21.38 37.49 19.49
CA ARG A 126 22.10 36.59 20.41
C ARG A 126 21.32 35.61 21.32
N GLY A 127 21.70 34.32 21.19
CA GLY A 127 21.82 33.36 22.30
C GLY A 127 20.60 32.43 22.45
N ARG A 128 20.74 31.13 22.70
CA ARG A 128 21.80 30.43 23.43
C ARG A 128 21.97 29.00 22.90
N ARG A 129 23.21 28.54 23.04
CA ARG A 129 23.67 27.16 22.85
C ARG A 129 22.91 26.21 23.79
N ALA A 130 22.50 25.04 23.28
CA ALA A 130 22.21 23.89 24.12
C ALA A 130 23.54 23.16 24.42
N PRO A 131 23.85 22.83 25.69
CA PRO A 131 25.07 22.12 26.04
C PRO A 131 25.00 20.63 25.69
N ALA A 132 26.18 20.08 25.40
CA ALA A 132 26.48 18.66 25.33
C ALA A 132 26.61 18.07 26.73
N GLU A 133 25.98 16.92 26.97
CA GLU A 133 26.36 15.88 27.94
C GLU A 133 25.43 14.68 27.64
N GLY A 134 25.93 13.48 27.33
CA GLY A 134 26.66 12.65 28.26
C GLY A 134 25.78 11.46 28.66
N GLY A 135 25.55 10.53 27.74
CA GLY A 135 24.69 9.36 27.96
C GLY A 135 25.37 8.05 27.57
N ARG A 136 26.47 7.71 28.24
CA ARG A 136 27.06 6.37 28.14
C ARG A 136 26.13 5.39 28.86
N ARG A 137 25.58 4.40 28.16
CA ARG A 137 25.11 3.18 28.83
C ARG A 137 25.67 1.97 28.09
N ALA A 138 26.61 1.34 28.78
CA ALA A 138 27.22 0.07 28.42
C ALA A 138 26.17 -1.03 28.37
N THR A 139 26.25 -1.89 27.35
CA THR A 139 25.79 -3.27 27.44
C THR A 139 26.92 -4.18 26.94
N LYS A 140 27.20 -5.21 27.74
CA LYS A 140 28.29 -6.17 27.61
C LYS A 140 28.17 -7.03 26.33
N PRO A 141 29.28 -7.54 25.77
CA PRO A 141 29.26 -8.54 24.70
C PRO A 141 29.24 -9.98 25.28
N PRO A 142 29.42 -11.04 24.47
CA PRO A 142 28.38 -11.90 23.90
C PRO A 142 28.27 -13.27 24.62
N LEU A 143 27.15 -13.97 24.48
CA LEU A 143 27.11 -15.43 24.69
C LEU A 143 27.12 -16.14 23.34
N THR A 144 28.26 -16.71 23.02
CA THR A 144 28.41 -17.84 22.09
C THR A 144 27.94 -19.11 22.80
N ASP A 145 26.86 -19.75 22.33
CA ASP A 145 26.63 -21.18 22.57
C ASP A 145 26.87 -21.90 21.25
N GLY A 146 27.95 -22.67 21.21
CA GLY A 146 28.17 -23.67 20.19
C GLY A 146 27.47 -24.96 20.60
N ARG A 147 26.71 -25.55 19.66
CA ARG A 147 26.39 -26.99 19.66
C ARG A 147 26.08 -27.39 18.21
N THR A 148 27.08 -27.89 17.48
CA THR A 148 27.35 -29.32 17.23
C THR A 148 26.29 -30.00 16.37
N ARG A 149 26.67 -30.30 15.13
CA ARG A 149 26.06 -31.22 14.15
C ARG A 149 26.60 -32.66 14.42
N PRO A 150 26.23 -33.72 13.68
CA PRO A 150 24.98 -34.50 13.54
C PRO A 150 25.15 -35.90 14.24
N PRO A 151 24.52 -37.05 13.87
CA PRO A 151 24.40 -37.66 12.53
C PRO A 151 23.05 -37.50 11.82
#